data_AF-V9LHZ9-F1
#
_entry.id   AF-V9LHZ9-F1
#
_cell.length_a   1.000
_cell.length_b   1.000
_cell.length_c   1.000
_cell.angle_alpha   90.00
_cell.angle_beta   90.00
_cell.angle_gamma   90.00
#
_symmetry.space_group_name_H-M   'P 1'
#
loop_
_entity.id
_entity.type
_entity.pdbx_description
1 polymer ?
#
loop_
_entity_poly.entity_id
_entity_poly.type
_entity_poly.pdbx_seq_one_letter_code
_entity_poly.pdbx_strand_id
1 'polypeptide(L)'
;MAAPKALRSCRWLLPPGCRGSSSGVSAPHWPRRALRSLAARFSDVESLLGWGADLARWNLRRKNAYYGYTKSLYGENVAASYYVLNQKGGVRFQGQDSWIRANWRGHFSWDFLQFKDVPLEAVDVSGSTINYEGLENLVRLKRLECLRLNDCTHIDDWCLSRLYVFQDSLRELSLSGCPQIGRA
;
A
#
# COMPACT_ATOMS: atom_id res chain seq x y z
N MET A 1 -21.19 -18.91 18.04
CA MET A 1 -20.27 -17.79 18.33
C MET A 1 -19.05 -18.35 19.05
N ALA A 2 -17.93 -18.44 18.35
CA ALA A 2 -16.72 -19.12 18.81
C ALA A 2 -15.80 -18.17 19.59
N ALA A 3 -15.30 -18.64 20.74
CA ALA A 3 -14.35 -17.90 21.56
C ALA A 3 -12.95 -17.90 20.90
N PRO A 4 -12.18 -16.79 20.98
CA PRO A 4 -10.81 -16.78 20.49
C PRO A 4 -9.90 -17.61 21.41
N LYS A 5 -9.26 -18.62 20.81
CA LYS A 5 -8.20 -19.44 21.41
C LYS A 5 -6.90 -18.66 21.43
N ALA A 6 -6.67 -17.82 22.43
CA ALA A 6 -5.39 -17.14 22.60
C ALA A 6 -5.00 -16.94 24.08
N LEU A 7 -5.07 -18.00 24.89
CA LEU A 7 -4.42 -18.05 26.22
C LEU A 7 -3.81 -19.44 26.46
N ARG A 8 -3.04 -19.92 25.49
CA ARG A 8 -2.15 -21.07 25.64
C ARG A 8 -0.79 -20.72 25.08
N SER A 9 -0.01 -19.97 25.85
CA SER A 9 1.46 -20.12 25.97
C SER A 9 2.05 -18.87 26.59
N CYS A 10 2.13 -18.84 27.91
CA CYS A 10 3.15 -18.09 28.62
C CYS A 10 3.72 -19.04 29.66
N ARG A 11 4.46 -20.03 29.16
CA ARG A 11 5.25 -20.97 29.97
C ARG A 11 6.64 -20.37 30.11
N TRP A 12 6.75 -19.29 30.89
CA TRP A 12 8.05 -18.70 31.22
C TRP A 12 8.59 -19.33 32.51
N LEU A 13 9.60 -20.20 32.30
CA LEU A 13 10.84 -20.34 33.07
C LEU A 13 10.74 -20.47 34.61
N LEU A 14 10.82 -21.70 35.11
CA LEU A 14 11.20 -21.99 36.51
C LEU A 14 12.72 -22.27 36.57
N PRO A 15 13.51 -21.56 37.41
CA PRO A 15 14.85 -22.02 37.78
C PRO A 15 14.76 -23.13 38.86
N PRO A 16 15.79 -23.99 38.99
CA PRO A 16 15.75 -25.12 39.90
C PRO A 16 16.14 -24.72 41.32
N GLY A 17 15.40 -25.24 42.30
CA GLY A 17 15.84 -25.31 43.69
C GLY A 17 15.32 -24.19 44.59
N CYS A 18 14.25 -24.50 45.33
CA CYS A 18 14.08 -24.08 46.73
C CYS A 18 12.88 -24.86 47.29
N ARG A 19 13.18 -25.86 48.12
CA ARG A 19 12.22 -26.61 48.93
C ARG A 19 12.10 -25.84 50.25
N GLY A 20 10.97 -25.19 50.50
CA GLY A 20 10.74 -24.51 51.78
C GLY A 20 9.48 -23.62 51.82
N SER A 21 8.54 -24.04 52.66
CA SER A 21 7.51 -23.25 53.36
C SER A 21 6.43 -22.54 52.54
N SER A 22 5.19 -22.99 52.72
CA SER A 22 3.97 -22.34 52.26
C SER A 22 3.71 -21.04 53.04
N SER A 23 4.28 -19.94 52.58
CA SER A 23 3.73 -18.61 52.84
C SER A 23 3.17 -18.10 51.52
N GLY A 24 1.85 -18.22 51.36
CA GLY A 24 1.13 -17.80 50.17
C GLY A 24 1.44 -16.34 49.86
N VAL A 25 2.20 -16.12 48.80
CA VAL A 25 2.29 -14.80 48.17
C VAL A 25 0.92 -14.54 47.58
N SER A 26 0.08 -13.84 48.35
CA SER A 26 -1.25 -13.41 47.92
C SER A 26 -1.10 -12.65 46.61
N ALA A 27 -1.64 -13.21 45.53
CA ALA A 27 -1.77 -12.51 44.26
C ALA A 27 -2.42 -11.13 44.51
N PRO A 28 -1.97 -10.07 43.84
CA PRO A 28 -2.54 -8.74 44.04
C PRO A 28 -4.06 -8.80 43.89
N HIS A 29 -4.78 -8.52 44.99
CA HIS A 29 -6.23 -8.59 45.07
C HIS A 29 -6.84 -7.34 44.41
N TRP A 30 -6.59 -7.16 43.13
CA TRP A 30 -7.24 -6.09 42.40
C TRP A 30 -8.77 -6.31 42.51
N PRO A 31 -9.55 -5.27 42.85
CA PRO A 31 -10.99 -5.44 43.02
C PRO A 31 -11.60 -5.75 41.67
N ARG A 32 -12.39 -6.84 41.52
CA ARG A 32 -12.96 -7.39 40.26
C ARG A 32 -13.53 -6.38 39.23
N ARG A 33 -13.77 -5.13 39.62
CA ARG A 33 -14.14 -4.00 38.77
C ARG A 33 -12.95 -3.33 38.05
N ALA A 34 -11.76 -3.25 38.64
CA ALA A 34 -10.58 -2.58 38.08
C ALA A 34 -9.94 -3.25 36.84
N LEU A 35 -9.55 -4.53 36.82
CA LEU A 35 -9.25 -5.30 35.59
C LEU A 35 -10.44 -5.42 34.64
N ARG A 36 -11.71 -5.41 35.08
CA ARG A 36 -12.81 -5.30 34.09
C ARG A 36 -12.72 -3.98 33.33
N SER A 37 -12.45 -2.90 34.06
CA SER A 37 -12.22 -1.58 33.47
C SER A 37 -10.94 -1.52 32.62
N LEU A 38 -9.83 -2.11 33.08
CA LEU A 38 -8.58 -2.18 32.29
C LEU A 38 -8.75 -3.05 31.04
N ALA A 39 -9.45 -4.18 31.14
CA ALA A 39 -9.73 -5.06 30.00
C ALA A 39 -10.64 -4.37 28.98
N ALA A 40 -11.66 -3.64 29.43
CA ALA A 40 -12.50 -2.81 28.55
C ALA A 40 -11.65 -1.73 27.86
N ARG A 41 -10.84 -0.98 28.61
CA ARG A 41 -9.95 0.05 28.03
C ARG A 41 -8.92 -0.53 27.06
N PHE A 42 -8.38 -1.71 27.34
CA PHE A 42 -7.44 -2.38 26.45
C PHE A 42 -8.12 -2.85 25.16
N SER A 43 -9.33 -3.42 25.27
CA SER A 43 -10.17 -3.76 24.12
C SER A 43 -10.51 -2.53 23.27
N ASP A 44 -10.80 -1.39 23.91
CA ASP A 44 -11.08 -0.14 23.19
C ASP A 44 -9.83 0.33 22.42
N VAL A 45 -8.64 0.26 23.02
CA VAL A 45 -7.37 0.61 22.34
C VAL A 45 -7.07 -0.35 21.19
N GLU A 46 -7.21 -1.65 21.37
CA GLU A 46 -7.06 -2.64 20.29
C GLU A 46 -8.05 -2.37 19.15
N SER A 47 -9.29 -1.99 19.48
CA SER A 47 -10.31 -1.64 18.49
C SER A 47 -9.94 -0.39 17.69
N LEU A 48 -9.42 0.65 18.35
CA LEU A 48 -8.97 1.89 17.70
C LEU A 48 -7.76 1.66 16.79
N LEU A 49 -6.80 0.85 17.23
CA LEU A 49 -5.66 0.42 16.41
C LEU A 49 -6.13 -0.41 15.21
N GLY A 50 -7.06 -1.33 15.43
CA GLY A 50 -7.70 -2.11 14.38
C GLY A 50 -8.40 -1.23 13.33
N TRP A 51 -9.18 -0.25 13.78
CA TRP A 51 -9.87 0.71 12.90
C TRP A 51 -8.89 1.57 12.12
N GLY A 52 -7.80 2.02 12.75
CA GLY A 52 -6.74 2.74 12.06
C GLY A 52 -6.10 1.90 10.94
N ALA A 53 -5.82 0.63 11.23
CA ALA A 53 -5.28 -0.30 10.24
C ALA A 53 -6.29 -0.59 9.12
N ASP A 54 -7.58 -0.74 9.44
CA ASP A 54 -8.66 -0.92 8.46
C ASP A 54 -8.81 0.30 7.56
N LEU A 55 -8.76 1.50 8.13
CA LEU A 55 -8.82 2.75 7.37
C LEU A 55 -7.60 2.89 6.44
N ALA A 56 -6.40 2.55 6.92
CA ALA A 56 -5.20 2.54 6.10
C ALA A 56 -5.30 1.54 4.94
N ARG A 57 -5.76 0.31 5.21
CA ARG A 57 -6.03 -0.71 4.18
C ARG A 57 -7.08 -0.26 3.17
N TRP A 58 -8.17 0.34 3.65
CA TRP A 58 -9.23 0.85 2.79
C TRP A 58 -8.73 1.98 1.89
N ASN A 59 -7.96 2.93 2.42
CA ASN A 59 -7.34 3.99 1.64
C ASN A 59 -6.38 3.44 0.59
N LEU A 60 -5.55 2.45 0.96
CA LEU A 60 -4.62 1.80 0.03
C LEU A 60 -5.38 1.12 -1.13
N ARG A 61 -6.43 0.34 -0.83
CA ARG A 61 -7.28 -0.31 -1.84
C ARG A 61 -7.97 0.72 -2.73
N ARG A 62 -8.53 1.77 -2.14
CA ARG A 62 -9.22 2.82 -2.89
C ARG A 62 -8.29 3.55 -3.85
N LYS A 63 -7.06 3.85 -3.43
CA LYS A 63 -6.06 4.48 -4.30
C LYS A 63 -5.61 3.55 -5.42
N ASN A 64 -5.53 2.25 -5.19
CA ASN A 64 -5.05 1.28 -6.16
C ASN A 64 -6.17 0.58 -6.96
N ALA A 65 -7.40 1.07 -6.85
CA ALA A 65 -8.52 0.52 -7.61
C ALA A 65 -8.26 0.58 -9.13
N TYR A 66 -8.75 -0.43 -9.84
CA TYR A 66 -8.61 -0.51 -11.29
C TYR A 66 -9.62 0.39 -12.01
N TYR A 67 -9.14 1.21 -12.95
CA TYR A 67 -9.92 2.21 -13.69
C TYR A 67 -10.56 1.65 -14.97
N GLY A 68 -11.26 0.51 -14.84
CA GLY A 68 -11.90 -0.19 -15.97
C GLY A 68 -12.97 0.62 -16.70
N TYR A 69 -13.77 1.42 -15.97
CA TYR A 69 -14.82 2.25 -16.56
C TYR A 69 -14.24 3.41 -17.38
N THR A 70 -13.27 4.14 -16.82
CA THR A 70 -12.55 5.22 -17.52
C THR A 70 -11.87 4.68 -18.78
N LYS A 71 -11.30 3.47 -18.68
CA LYS A 71 -10.70 2.77 -19.80
C LYS A 71 -11.71 2.50 -20.92
N SER A 72 -12.90 2.00 -20.61
CA SER A 72 -13.92 1.73 -21.64
C SER A 72 -14.40 2.98 -22.37
N LEU A 73 -14.38 4.14 -21.71
CA LEU A 73 -14.85 5.39 -22.28
C LEU A 73 -13.78 6.14 -23.08
N TYR A 74 -12.55 6.22 -22.54
CA TYR A 74 -11.51 7.11 -23.07
C TYR A 74 -10.26 6.38 -23.60
N GLY A 75 -10.19 5.07 -23.42
CA GLY A 75 -9.04 4.27 -23.85
C GLY A 75 -7.99 4.04 -22.76
N GLU A 76 -6.99 3.22 -23.10
CA GLU A 76 -6.01 2.68 -22.15
C GLU A 76 -5.03 3.75 -21.65
N ASN A 77 -4.48 4.56 -22.56
CA ASN A 77 -3.52 5.63 -22.22
C ASN A 77 -4.15 6.69 -21.32
N VAL A 78 -5.40 7.07 -21.59
CA VAL A 78 -6.12 8.08 -20.82
C VAL A 78 -6.45 7.57 -19.42
N ALA A 79 -6.93 6.32 -19.31
CA ALA A 79 -7.22 5.71 -18.01
C ALA A 79 -5.95 5.58 -17.15
N ALA A 80 -4.84 5.14 -17.74
CA ALA A 80 -3.56 5.08 -17.07
C ALA A 80 -3.08 6.48 -16.63
N SER A 81 -3.20 7.48 -17.51
CA SER A 81 -2.83 8.87 -17.19
C SER A 81 -3.64 9.42 -16.03
N TYR A 82 -4.97 9.20 -16.05
CA TYR A 82 -5.85 9.61 -14.97
C TYR A 82 -5.48 8.96 -13.64
N TYR A 83 -5.18 7.66 -13.66
CA TYR A 83 -4.72 6.92 -12.49
C TYR A 83 -3.40 7.51 -11.93
N VAL A 84 -2.40 7.72 -12.78
CA VAL A 84 -1.08 8.25 -12.39
C VAL A 84 -1.22 9.66 -11.80
N LEU A 85 -2.02 10.53 -12.43
CA LEU A 85 -2.24 11.89 -11.93
C LEU A 85 -2.96 11.88 -10.57
N ASN A 86 -3.89 10.95 -10.36
CA ASN A 86 -4.56 10.76 -9.06
C ASN A 86 -3.59 10.23 -7.96
N GLN A 87 -2.50 9.55 -8.34
CA GLN A 87 -1.39 9.22 -7.44
C GLN A 87 -0.44 10.38 -7.17
N LYS A 88 -0.75 11.59 -7.65
CA LYS A 88 0.14 12.76 -7.67
C LYS A 88 1.41 12.56 -8.50
N GLY A 89 1.35 11.62 -9.44
CA GLY A 89 2.42 11.35 -10.37
C GLY A 89 2.46 12.32 -11.55
N GLY A 90 3.29 11.98 -12.53
CA GLY A 90 3.43 12.66 -13.79
C GLY A 90 3.38 11.70 -14.97
N VAL A 91 2.88 12.20 -16.10
CA VAL A 91 2.87 11.45 -17.36
C VAL A 91 3.40 12.29 -18.50
N ARG A 92 3.96 11.62 -19.50
CA ARG A 92 4.41 12.22 -20.75
C ARG A 92 3.97 11.34 -21.92
N PHE A 93 3.32 11.97 -22.88
CA PHE A 93 2.85 11.34 -24.11
C PHE A 93 3.94 11.36 -25.17
N GLN A 94 3.85 10.43 -26.12
CA GLN A 94 4.78 10.36 -27.23
C GLN A 94 4.83 11.67 -28.02
N GLY A 95 6.04 12.16 -28.29
CA GLY A 95 6.26 13.41 -29.04
C GLY A 95 6.04 14.68 -28.22
N GLN A 96 5.79 14.56 -26.92
CA GLN A 96 5.81 15.71 -26.01
C GLN A 96 7.07 15.73 -25.15
N ASP A 97 7.63 16.94 -25.01
CA ASP A 97 8.77 17.22 -24.13
C ASP A 97 8.33 17.54 -22.70
N SER A 98 7.10 18.04 -22.53
CA SER A 98 6.60 18.50 -21.23
C SER A 98 5.89 17.39 -20.46
N TRP A 99 6.10 17.36 -19.14
CA TRP A 99 5.41 16.45 -18.23
C TRP A 99 4.10 17.05 -17.76
N ILE A 100 3.02 16.28 -17.85
CA ILE A 100 1.74 16.61 -17.23
C ILE A 100 1.77 16.07 -15.81
N ARG A 101 1.69 16.95 -14.81
CA ARG A 101 1.72 16.59 -13.38
C ARG A 101 0.51 17.11 -12.64
N ALA A 102 0.13 16.39 -11.59
CA ALA A 102 -0.76 16.94 -10.59
C ALA A 102 -0.02 17.98 -9.75
N ASN A 103 -0.74 19.03 -9.33
CA ASN A 103 -0.21 20.00 -8.39
C ASN A 103 -0.10 19.39 -6.97
N TRP A 104 0.49 20.12 -6.04
CA TRP A 104 0.65 19.67 -4.64
C TRP A 104 -0.68 19.35 -3.94
N ARG A 105 -1.78 20.00 -4.37
CA ARG A 105 -3.16 19.76 -3.89
C ARG A 105 -3.82 18.54 -4.54
N GLY A 106 -3.19 17.92 -5.54
CA GLY A 106 -3.74 16.79 -6.29
C GLY A 106 -4.69 17.16 -7.43
N HIS A 107 -4.77 18.44 -7.81
CA HIS A 107 -5.53 18.86 -8.99
C HIS A 107 -4.62 18.79 -10.22
N PHE A 108 -5.17 18.37 -11.34
CA PHE A 108 -4.49 18.31 -12.64
C PHE A 108 -5.44 18.79 -13.74
N SER A 109 -4.87 19.25 -14.84
CA SER A 109 -5.65 19.65 -16.01
C SER A 109 -6.15 18.42 -16.78
N TRP A 110 -7.31 18.55 -17.43
CA TRP A 110 -7.88 17.53 -18.31
C TRP A 110 -7.36 17.60 -19.74
N ASP A 111 -6.35 18.45 -20.01
CA ASP A 111 -5.75 18.63 -21.34
C ASP A 111 -5.19 17.31 -21.91
N PHE A 112 -4.83 16.36 -21.04
CA PHE A 112 -4.36 15.04 -21.49
C PHE A 112 -5.40 14.24 -22.28
N LEU A 113 -6.69 14.59 -22.19
CA LEU A 113 -7.76 13.99 -23.00
C LEU A 113 -7.59 14.26 -24.51
N GLN A 114 -6.90 15.34 -24.88
CA GLN A 114 -6.59 15.67 -26.28
C GLN A 114 -5.65 14.63 -26.90
N PHE A 115 -4.86 13.94 -26.06
CA PHE A 115 -3.87 12.94 -26.47
C PHE A 115 -4.41 11.51 -26.39
N LYS A 116 -5.73 11.30 -26.49
CA LYS A 116 -6.34 9.96 -26.37
C LYS A 116 -5.76 8.93 -27.34
N ASP A 117 -5.40 9.36 -28.54
CA ASP A 117 -4.87 8.52 -29.62
C ASP A 117 -3.33 8.47 -29.61
N VAL A 118 -2.70 9.22 -28.71
CA VAL A 118 -1.24 9.25 -28.53
C VAL A 118 -0.86 8.26 -27.43
N PRO A 119 0.13 7.39 -27.66
CA PRO A 119 0.58 6.46 -26.65
C PRO A 119 1.33 7.17 -25.51
N LEU A 120 1.24 6.58 -24.32
CA LEU A 120 2.00 7.04 -23.16
C LEU A 120 3.45 6.55 -23.27
N GLU A 121 4.40 7.47 -23.18
CA GLU A 121 5.84 7.19 -23.34
C GLU A 121 6.56 7.14 -21.99
N ALA A 122 6.23 8.04 -21.06
CA ALA A 122 6.85 8.06 -19.74
C ALA A 122 5.83 8.22 -18.61
N VAL A 123 6.06 7.49 -17.53
CA VAL A 123 5.25 7.50 -16.31
C VAL A 123 6.17 7.70 -15.10
N ASP A 124 5.78 8.63 -14.24
CA ASP A 124 6.43 8.91 -12.97
C ASP A 124 5.38 8.78 -11.86
N VAL A 125 5.49 7.74 -11.06
CA VAL A 125 4.64 7.49 -9.88
C VAL A 125 5.48 7.48 -8.61
N SER A 126 6.59 8.22 -8.62
CA SER A 126 7.47 8.36 -7.47
C SER A 126 6.75 8.96 -6.26
N GLY A 127 7.02 8.45 -5.06
CA GLY A 127 6.39 8.87 -3.81
C GLY A 127 4.93 8.44 -3.65
N SER A 128 4.41 7.62 -4.57
CA SER A 128 3.04 7.11 -4.50
C SER A 128 2.93 5.84 -3.64
N THR A 129 1.71 5.54 -3.19
CA THR A 129 1.38 4.31 -2.47
C THR A 129 0.93 3.20 -3.44
N ILE A 130 1.54 3.12 -4.62
CA ILE A 130 1.21 2.11 -5.63
C ILE A 130 1.60 0.71 -5.14
N ASN A 131 0.72 -0.26 -5.39
CA ASN A 131 0.94 -1.67 -5.06
C ASN A 131 0.73 -2.55 -6.30
N TYR A 132 0.77 -3.87 -6.11
CA TYR A 132 0.57 -4.86 -7.16
C TYR A 132 -0.74 -4.67 -7.95
N GLU A 133 -1.85 -4.38 -7.26
CA GLU A 133 -3.15 -4.13 -7.89
C GLU A 133 -3.16 -2.82 -8.68
N GLY A 134 -2.52 -1.77 -8.13
CA GLY A 134 -2.41 -0.47 -8.77
C GLY A 134 -1.64 -0.51 -10.09
N LEU A 135 -0.59 -1.32 -10.16
CA LEU A 135 0.20 -1.55 -11.37
C LEU A 135 -0.65 -2.09 -12.52
N GLU A 136 -1.77 -2.77 -12.28
CA GLU A 136 -2.67 -3.25 -13.34
C GLU A 136 -3.19 -2.13 -14.24
N ASN A 137 -3.28 -0.90 -13.72
CA ASN A 137 -3.66 0.26 -14.52
C ASN A 137 -2.60 0.65 -15.56
N LEU A 138 -1.34 0.24 -15.37
CA LEU A 138 -0.22 0.57 -16.25
C LEU A 138 0.13 -0.57 -17.21
N VAL A 139 -0.09 -1.83 -16.83
CA VAL A 139 0.36 -3.04 -17.57
C VAL A 139 -0.12 -3.10 -19.02
N ARG A 140 -1.17 -2.37 -19.39
CA ARG A 140 -1.74 -2.36 -20.74
C ARG A 140 -1.07 -1.35 -21.67
N LEU A 141 -0.16 -0.52 -21.16
CA LEU A 141 0.59 0.44 -21.96
C LEU A 141 1.60 -0.29 -22.85
N LYS A 142 1.47 -0.12 -24.17
CA LYS A 142 2.27 -0.87 -25.17
C LYS A 142 3.59 -0.20 -25.56
N ARG A 143 3.77 1.08 -25.24
CA ARG A 143 4.89 1.92 -25.70
C ARG A 143 5.53 2.70 -24.54
N LEU A 144 5.43 2.16 -23.34
CA LEU A 144 6.01 2.79 -22.16
C LEU A 144 7.53 2.62 -22.21
N GLU A 145 8.27 3.71 -22.38
CA GLU A 145 9.73 3.71 -22.45
C GLU A 145 10.38 4.04 -21.10
N CYS A 146 9.79 4.92 -20.31
CA CYS A 146 10.34 5.34 -19.02
C CYS A 146 9.34 5.12 -17.88
N LEU A 147 9.73 4.36 -16.86
CA LEU A 147 8.94 4.13 -15.65
C LEU A 147 9.73 4.49 -14.40
N ARG A 148 9.24 5.48 -13.64
CA ARG A 148 9.83 5.89 -12.36
C ARG A 148 8.91 5.51 -11.21
N LEU A 149 9.44 4.69 -10.30
CA LEU A 149 8.78 4.15 -9.11
C LEU A 149 9.67 4.42 -7.89
N ASN A 150 10.12 5.66 -7.71
CA ASN A 150 11.01 6.00 -6.61
C ASN A 150 10.23 6.21 -5.31
N ASP A 151 10.80 5.88 -4.16
CA ASP A 151 10.20 6.09 -2.84
C ASP A 151 8.79 5.46 -2.68
N CYS A 152 8.53 4.36 -3.39
CA CYS A 152 7.25 3.65 -3.32
C CYS A 152 7.27 2.62 -2.18
N THR A 153 6.41 2.80 -1.18
CA THR A 153 6.43 2.01 0.06
C THR A 153 5.85 0.59 -0.05
N HIS A 154 5.06 0.32 -1.10
CA HIS A 154 4.30 -0.93 -1.26
C HIS A 154 4.69 -1.73 -2.50
N ILE A 155 5.81 -1.38 -3.15
CA ILE A 155 6.37 -2.15 -4.26
C ILE A 155 7.34 -3.19 -3.72
N ASP A 156 7.02 -4.46 -3.95
CA ASP A 156 7.81 -5.63 -3.58
C ASP A 156 8.31 -6.40 -4.83
N ASP A 157 9.05 -7.49 -4.61
CA ASP A 157 9.56 -8.33 -5.69
C ASP A 157 8.44 -8.95 -6.55
N TRP A 158 7.27 -9.22 -5.97
CA TRP A 158 6.09 -9.69 -6.73
C TRP A 158 5.57 -8.62 -7.68
N CYS A 159 5.56 -7.34 -7.29
CA CYS A 159 5.22 -6.23 -8.18
C CYS A 159 6.14 -6.16 -9.40
N LEU A 160 7.45 -6.39 -9.20
CA LEU A 160 8.43 -6.37 -10.29
C LEU A 160 8.20 -7.47 -11.32
N SER A 161 7.74 -8.66 -10.89
CA SER A 161 7.39 -9.75 -11.82
C SER A 161 6.37 -9.32 -12.89
N ARG A 162 5.52 -8.34 -12.57
CA ARG A 162 4.49 -7.82 -13.46
C ARG A 162 4.98 -6.81 -14.48
N LEU A 163 6.14 -6.19 -14.24
CA LEU A 163 6.78 -5.26 -15.15
C LEU A 163 7.36 -5.94 -16.40
N TYR A 164 7.46 -7.28 -16.40
CA TYR A 164 7.88 -8.08 -17.57
C TYR A 164 7.04 -7.78 -18.82
N VAL A 165 5.79 -7.34 -18.67
CA VAL A 165 4.93 -6.96 -19.80
C VAL A 165 5.52 -5.81 -20.63
N PHE A 166 6.39 -4.99 -20.04
CA PHE A 166 7.05 -3.89 -20.74
C PHE A 166 8.41 -4.25 -21.34
N GLN A 167 8.84 -5.51 -21.33
CA GLN A 167 10.18 -5.94 -21.77
C GLN A 167 10.60 -5.40 -23.15
N ASP A 168 9.66 -5.26 -24.09
CA ASP A 168 9.93 -4.84 -25.47
C ASP A 168 9.89 -3.31 -25.66
N SER A 169 9.41 -2.56 -24.66
CA SER A 169 9.19 -1.11 -24.75
C SER A 169 9.98 -0.31 -23.73
N LEU A 170 10.18 -0.85 -22.53
CA LEU A 170 10.82 -0.17 -21.41
C LEU A 170 12.33 -0.03 -21.66
N ARG A 171 12.81 1.21 -21.60
CA ARG A 171 14.22 1.58 -21.73
C ARG A 171 14.80 2.02 -20.40
N GLU A 172 14.00 2.70 -19.60
CA GLU A 172 14.41 3.24 -18.30
C GLU A 172 13.46 2.78 -17.20
N LEU A 173 14.02 2.15 -16.16
CA LEU A 173 13.30 1.78 -14.95
C LEU A 173 14.05 2.31 -13.72
N SER A 174 13.37 3.12 -12.91
CA SER A 174 13.92 3.68 -11.67
C SER A 174 13.14 3.15 -10.47
N LEU A 175 13.84 2.52 -9.52
CA LEU A 175 13.29 1.86 -8.32
C LEU A 175 13.96 2.37 -7.02
N SER A 176 14.50 3.59 -7.02
CA SER A 176 15.30 4.07 -5.87
C SER A 176 14.41 4.31 -4.65
N GLY A 177 14.86 3.91 -3.45
CA GLY A 177 14.15 4.22 -2.20
C GLY A 177 12.95 3.33 -1.91
N CYS A 178 12.79 2.19 -2.59
CA CYS A 178 11.73 1.22 -2.33
C CYS A 178 12.15 0.20 -1.24
N PRO A 179 11.55 0.23 -0.03
CA PRO A 179 12.05 -0.54 1.12
C PRO A 179 11.61 -2.02 1.15
N GLN A 180 10.68 -2.43 0.30
CA GLN A 180 10.18 -3.82 0.26
C GLN A 180 10.83 -4.67 -0.83
N ILE A 181 11.61 -4.05 -1.72
CA ILE A 181 12.33 -4.77 -2.79
C ILE A 181 13.56 -5.46 -2.18
N GLY A 182 13.76 -6.75 -2.51
CA GLY A 182 14.87 -7.55 -1.99
C GLY A 182 14.67 -8.03 -0.56
N ARG A 183 13.44 -7.91 -0.03
CA ARG A 183 13.07 -8.41 1.30
C ARG A 183 12.50 -9.82 1.15
N ALA A 184 13.38 -10.79 0.96
CA ALA A 184 13.05 -12.22 0.92
C ALA A 184 13.00 -12.85 2.32
#